data_AF-A0A965YD71-F1
#
_entry.id   AF-A0A965YD71-F1
#
_cell.length_a   1.000
_cell.length_b   1.000
_cell.length_c   1.000
_cell.angle_alpha   90.00
_cell.angle_beta   90.00
_cell.angle_gamma   90.00
#
_symmetry.space_group_name_H-M   'P 1'
#
loop_
_entity.id
_entity.type
_entity.pdbx_description
1 polymer ?
#
loop_
_entity_poly.entity_id
_entity_poly.type
_entity_poly.pdbx_seq_one_letter_code
_entity_poly.pdbx_strand_id
1 'polypeptide(L)'
;MEVTGLLIMEEYDEQIGSVFCDSCPWRVTVPGNTDLTGVALEPDESECPYGCDHPSDERCARHPLYTELMERADDFADFLQGVGEGA
;
A
#
# COMPACT_ATOMS: atom_id res chain seq x y z
N MET A 1 14.66 8.70 -22.11
CA MET A 1 14.25 8.72 -20.70
C MET A 1 14.49 7.29 -20.23
N GLU A 2 15.56 7.06 -19.48
CA GLU A 2 15.81 5.72 -18.92
C GLU A 2 14.74 5.44 -17.88
N VAL A 3 13.94 4.41 -18.13
CA VAL A 3 12.97 3.91 -17.15
C VAL A 3 13.77 2.99 -16.23
N THR A 4 14.16 3.50 -15.07
CA THR A 4 14.80 2.68 -14.03
C THR A 4 13.72 1.87 -13.31
N GLY A 5 14.07 0.72 -12.72
CA GLY A 5 13.11 -0.06 -11.93
C GLY A 5 12.53 0.73 -10.75
N LEU A 6 13.29 1.71 -10.25
CA LEU A 6 12.90 2.66 -9.22
C LEU A 6 11.73 3.56 -9.65
N LEU A 7 11.76 4.09 -10.88
CA LEU A 7 10.67 4.89 -11.47
C LEU A 7 9.38 4.08 -11.62
N ILE A 8 9.49 2.79 -11.93
CA ILE A 8 8.34 1.88 -11.96
C ILE A 8 7.78 1.74 -10.55
N MET A 9 8.61 1.44 -9.55
CA MET A 9 8.14 1.26 -8.18
C MET A 9 7.48 2.52 -7.60
N GLU A 10 8.00 3.71 -7.92
CA GLU A 10 7.36 4.99 -7.57
C GLU A 10 6.00 5.19 -8.27
N GLU A 11 5.89 4.82 -9.55
CA GLU A 11 4.62 4.90 -10.30
C GLU A 11 3.57 3.91 -9.77
N TYR A 12 4.02 2.81 -9.19
CA TYR A 12 3.15 1.76 -8.61
C TYR A 12 2.97 1.87 -7.09
N ASP A 13 3.56 2.86 -6.40
CA ASP A 13 3.50 3.04 -4.94
C ASP A 13 2.05 3.00 -4.42
N GLU A 14 1.16 3.79 -5.03
CA GLU A 14 -0.27 3.81 -4.66
C GLU A 14 -0.96 2.45 -4.83
N GLN A 15 -0.58 1.69 -5.86
CA GLN A 15 -1.19 0.40 -6.17
C GLN A 15 -0.70 -0.69 -5.23
N ILE A 16 0.61 -0.69 -4.93
CA ILE A 16 1.21 -1.57 -3.92
C ILE A 16 0.61 -1.24 -2.54
N GLY A 17 0.50 0.04 -2.22
CA GLY A 17 -0.19 0.56 -1.04
C GLY A 17 -1.62 0.05 -0.92
N SER A 18 -2.42 0.18 -1.98
CA SER A 18 -3.80 -0.33 -2.04
C SER A 18 -3.84 -1.82 -1.76
N VAL A 19 -2.97 -2.63 -2.39
CA VAL A 19 -2.93 -4.08 -2.16
C VAL A 19 -2.64 -4.41 -0.69
N PHE A 20 -1.73 -3.67 -0.05
CA PHE A 20 -1.45 -3.81 1.38
C PHE A 20 -2.65 -3.41 2.24
N CYS A 21 -3.34 -2.33 1.91
CA CYS A 21 -4.52 -1.86 2.64
C CYS A 21 -5.73 -2.78 2.45
N ASP A 22 -6.00 -3.24 1.24
CA ASP A 22 -7.17 -4.07 0.91
C ASP A 22 -7.07 -5.48 1.48
N SER A 23 -5.85 -6.00 1.60
CA SER A 23 -5.57 -7.30 2.23
C SER A 23 -5.23 -7.20 3.72
N CYS A 24 -5.36 -6.01 4.33
CA CYS A 24 -4.96 -5.78 5.71
C CYS A 24 -5.91 -6.50 6.71
N PRO A 25 -5.42 -7.48 7.49
CA PRO A 25 -6.27 -8.24 8.41
C PRO A 25 -6.74 -7.44 9.63
N TRP A 26 -6.15 -6.26 9.86
CA TRP A 26 -6.50 -5.39 10.98
C TRP A 26 -7.55 -4.34 10.63
N ARG A 27 -7.90 -4.16 9.34
CA ARG A 27 -8.96 -3.21 8.98
C ARG A 27 -10.26 -3.59 9.65
N VAL A 28 -10.96 -2.58 10.13
CA VAL A 28 -12.24 -2.74 10.80
C VAL A 28 -13.34 -2.19 9.91
N THR A 29 -14.51 -2.80 9.99
CA THR A 29 -15.71 -2.29 9.33
C THR A 29 -16.45 -1.39 10.31
N VAL A 30 -16.59 -0.12 9.95
CA VAL A 30 -17.38 0.86 10.69
C VAL A 30 -18.75 0.93 10.04
N PRO A 31 -19.84 0.58 10.76
CA PRO A 31 -21.17 0.62 10.19
C PRO A 31 -21.58 2.05 9.82
N GLY A 32 -22.17 2.21 8.64
CA GLY A 32 -22.75 3.48 8.21
C GLY A 32 -23.96 3.90 9.06
N ASN A 33 -24.37 5.16 8.97
CA ASN A 33 -25.56 5.61 9.70
C ASN A 33 -26.83 4.89 9.22
N THR A 34 -27.73 4.67 10.17
CA THR A 34 -29.05 4.07 9.92
C THR A 34 -30.16 5.05 10.25
N ASP A 35 -31.29 4.94 9.55
CA ASP A 35 -32.49 5.71 9.87
C ASP A 35 -33.20 5.17 11.13
N LEU A 36 -34.30 5.82 11.52
CA LEU A 36 -35.11 5.43 12.69
C LEU A 36 -35.76 4.04 12.57
N THR A 37 -35.73 3.44 11.38
CA THR A 37 -36.25 2.10 11.09
C THR A 37 -35.14 1.05 10.97
N GLY A 38 -33.87 1.45 11.10
CA GLY A 38 -32.70 0.58 10.98
C GLY A 38 -32.24 0.35 9.53
N VAL A 39 -32.75 1.12 8.56
CA VAL A 39 -32.31 1.05 7.17
C VAL A 39 -30.99 1.82 7.02
N ALA A 40 -29.99 1.18 6.40
CA ALA A 40 -28.71 1.81 6.11
C ALA A 40 -28.90 3.00 5.16
N LEU A 41 -28.47 4.18 5.60
CA LEU A 41 -28.44 5.40 4.80
C LEU A 41 -27.08 5.57 4.11
N GLU A 42 -26.04 5.02 4.73
CA GLU A 42 -24.66 5.07 4.25
C GLU A 42 -24.10 3.64 4.20
N PRO A 43 -23.20 3.36 3.24
CA PRO A 43 -22.49 2.08 3.23
C PRO A 43 -21.56 1.99 4.44
N ASP A 44 -21.24 0.76 4.84
CA ASP A 44 -20.21 0.53 5.82
C ASP A 44 -18.84 0.94 5.26
N GLU A 45 -18.01 1.53 6.09
CA GLU A 45 -16.67 1.99 5.73
C GLU A 45 -15.61 1.03 6.27
N SER A 46 -14.53 0.84 5.51
CA SER A 46 -13.38 0.05 5.96
C SER A 46 -12.26 0.97 6.39
N GLU A 47 -11.95 1.00 7.67
CA GLU A 47 -10.98 1.94 8.25
C GLU A 47 -9.70 1.25 8.73
N CYS A 48 -8.56 1.94 8.59
CA CYS A 48 -7.31 1.55 9.27
C CYS A 48 -7.44 1.87 10.77
N PRO A 49 -7.35 0.89 11.68
CA PRO A 49 -7.46 1.15 13.12
C PRO A 49 -6.29 1.99 13.67
N TYR A 50 -5.21 2.13 12.89
CA TYR A 50 -4.05 2.96 13.22
C TYR A 50 -4.14 4.38 12.64
N GLY A 51 -5.24 4.73 11.94
CA GLY A 51 -5.41 6.05 11.33
C GLY A 51 -4.37 6.35 10.26
N CYS A 52 -4.06 5.32 9.47
CA CYS A 52 -3.04 5.30 8.44
C CYS A 52 -3.69 5.23 7.06
N ASP A 53 -3.26 6.10 6.13
CA ASP A 53 -3.76 6.10 4.75
C ASP A 53 -2.87 5.26 3.82
N HIS A 54 -1.64 4.98 4.23
CA HIS A 54 -0.66 4.25 3.45
C HIS A 54 0.27 3.40 4.33
N PRO A 55 0.74 2.22 3.89
CA PRO A 55 1.69 1.39 4.64
C PRO A 55 3.10 2.00 4.78
N SER A 56 3.43 3.06 4.03
CA SER A 56 4.68 3.81 4.25
C SER A 56 4.68 4.60 5.57
N ASP A 57 3.53 4.79 6.21
CA ASP A 57 3.44 5.42 7.54
C ASP A 57 4.00 4.48 8.62
N GLU A 58 4.93 4.97 9.44
CA GLU A 58 5.57 4.21 10.53
C GLU A 58 4.58 3.65 11.56
N ARG A 59 3.39 4.25 11.68
CA ARG A 59 2.32 3.79 12.58
C ARG A 59 1.61 2.54 12.05
N CYS A 60 1.76 2.24 10.75
CA CYS A 60 1.13 1.07 10.14
C CYS A 60 1.80 -0.21 10.62
N ALA A 61 1.02 -1.18 11.11
CA ALA A 61 1.54 -2.49 11.50
C ALA A 61 2.23 -3.26 10.35
N ARG A 62 1.91 -2.92 9.08
CA ARG A 62 2.54 -3.50 7.89
C ARG A 62 3.74 -2.70 7.38
N HIS A 63 4.09 -1.59 8.01
CA HIS A 63 5.20 -0.73 7.59
C HIS A 63 6.51 -1.50 7.38
N PRO A 64 6.96 -2.37 8.30
CA PRO A 64 8.22 -3.10 8.10
C PRO A 64 8.22 -3.98 6.84
N LEU A 65 7.09 -4.63 6.56
CA LEU A 65 6.94 -5.49 5.37
C LEU A 65 6.91 -4.66 4.08
N TYR A 66 6.27 -3.49 4.14
CA TYR A 66 6.23 -2.56 3.01
C TYR A 66 7.64 -2.06 2.67
N THR A 67 8.37 -1.58 3.67
CA THR A 67 9.74 -1.10 3.50
C THR A 67 10.67 -2.20 2.98
N GLU A 68 10.59 -3.42 3.52
CA GLU A 68 11.39 -4.56 3.03
C GLU A 68 11.10 -4.89 1.55
N LEU A 69 9.85 -4.77 1.11
CA LEU A 69 9.49 -4.98 -0.29
C LEU A 69 10.11 -3.90 -1.19
N MET A 70 10.01 -2.62 -0.77
CA MET A 70 10.55 -1.49 -1.53
C MET A 70 12.08 -1.56 -1.62
N GLU A 71 12.76 -1.86 -0.52
CA GLU A 71 14.23 -2.05 -0.49
C GLU A 71 14.67 -3.19 -1.42
N ARG A 72 13.97 -4.34 -1.39
CA ARG A 72 14.30 -5.45 -2.30
C ARG A 72 14.04 -5.14 -3.77
N ALA A 73 13.01 -4.34 -4.05
CA ALA A 73 12.73 -3.92 -5.41
C ALA A 73 13.81 -2.96 -5.93
N ASP A 74 14.33 -2.11 -5.05
CA ASP A 74 15.47 -1.22 -5.33
C ASP A 74 16.75 -2.02 -5.64
N ASP A 75 17.12 -2.96 -4.76
CA ASP A 75 18.25 -3.87 -4.97
C ASP A 75 18.17 -4.61 -6.31
N PHE A 76 16.95 -5.05 -6.68
CA PHE A 76 16.70 -5.74 -7.94
C PHE A 76 16.79 -4.79 -9.15
N ALA A 77 16.31 -3.55 -9.02
CA ALA A 77 16.43 -2.53 -10.04
C ALA A 77 17.90 -2.18 -10.32
N ASP A 78 18.71 -2.07 -9.27
CA ASP A 78 20.16 -1.83 -9.36
C ASP A 78 20.88 -3.00 -10.03
N PHE A 79 20.53 -4.24 -9.65
CA PHE A 79 21.07 -5.43 -10.30
C PHE A 79 20.79 -5.44 -11.82
N LEU A 80 19.56 -5.12 -12.23
CA LEU A 80 19.18 -5.09 -13.65
C LEU A 80 19.91 -4.01 -14.43
N GLN A 81 20.13 -2.83 -13.83
CA GLN A 81 20.90 -1.75 -14.45
C GLN A 81 22.36 -2.17 -14.64
N GLY A 82 22.99 -2.76 -13.61
CA GLY A 82 24.38 -3.24 -13.69
C GLY A 82 24.59 -4.38 -14.71
N VAL A 83 23.58 -5.21 -14.97
CA VAL A 83 23.62 -6.21 -16.05
C VAL A 83 23.65 -5.56 -17.43
N GLY A 84 22.98 -4.42 -17.61
CA GLY A 84 22.94 -3.68 -18.88
C GLY A 84 24.27 -3.03 -19.26
N GLU A 85 25.11 -2.68 -18.29
CA GLU A 85 26.40 -2.04 -18.50
C GLU A 85 27.56 -3.02 -18.81
N GLY A 86 27.33 -4.32 -18.60
CA GLY A 86 28.32 -5.39 -18.79
C GLY A 86 28.22 -6.17 -20.10
N ALA A 87 27.35 -5.76 -21.04
CA ALA A 87 27.11 -6.43 -22.33
C ALA A 87 27.60 -5.61 -23.53
#